data_AF-A0A2E8YFF2-F1
#
_entry.id   AF-A0A2E8YFF2-F1
#
_cell.length_a   1.000
_cell.length_b   1.000
_cell.length_c   1.000
_cell.angle_alpha   90.00
_cell.angle_beta   90.00
_cell.angle_gamma   90.00
#
_symmetry.space_group_name_H-M   'P 1'
#
loop_
_entity.id
_entity.type
_entity.pdbx_description
1 polymer ?
#
loop_
_entity_poly.entity_id
_entity_poly.type
_entity_poly.pdbx_seq_one_letter_code
_entity_poly.pdbx_strand_id
1 'polypeptide(L)'
;MTKASWLAAIEALPESIAQNPTLSRLGRHCTLELRWVVGDDHFYLSFQSGVLVSVERGVRRLRRWQLSIEASLAAWEAFWSPRPAPGYQDLFALVSAGHPRLGGDIGPLLANLRFVKEVLQLPGERTSVPGPEDGAEEPIVGRYLRLSVAGERYRIYYESAGEGIPLLCLHTAGSHSSQYRHLMCDRRVTERFRVIAFDLPWHGKSDPPVDWQSTSYVLTSEFYESLVLSVVDTLNLQQPVIMGCSMGGRLVVKLALAHGERLRAVIGLEGSDHPSPWYDDSWLEREEFLRGDFCAALVSGLMAPQSPSQSRWETLWHYCQSGPEVFKGDMNFYRTDSEYRAAPGESVSAACPVYLMTGEYDYSCTPELTVETAERIPGAKAIVMQELGHFPMSENPELFYDYLAPVLGEIDSAADRG
;
A
#
# COMPACT_ATOMS: atom_id res chain seq x y z
N MET A 1 -27.00 9.41 -5.65
CA MET A 1 -27.67 8.24 -6.28
C MET A 1 -29.11 8.20 -5.78
N THR A 2 -30.09 7.66 -6.53
CA THR A 2 -31.48 7.56 -6.05
C THR A 2 -31.75 6.17 -5.45
N LYS A 3 -32.76 6.05 -4.58
CA LYS A 3 -33.19 4.73 -4.06
C LYS A 3 -33.53 3.73 -5.18
N ALA A 4 -34.23 4.19 -6.22
CA ALA A 4 -34.58 3.35 -7.35
C ALA A 4 -33.34 2.85 -8.12
N SER A 5 -32.31 3.70 -8.29
CA SER A 5 -31.12 3.34 -9.08
C SER A 5 -30.25 2.30 -8.38
N TRP A 6 -29.96 2.45 -7.08
CA TRP A 6 -29.12 1.44 -6.40
C TRP A 6 -29.88 0.13 -6.16
N LEU A 7 -31.21 0.18 -5.96
CA LEU A 7 -32.02 -1.03 -5.88
C LEU A 7 -31.98 -1.83 -7.18
N ALA A 8 -32.17 -1.15 -8.31
CA ALA A 8 -32.09 -1.79 -9.62
C ALA A 8 -30.70 -2.40 -9.87
N ALA A 9 -29.63 -1.72 -9.43
CA ALA A 9 -28.27 -2.24 -9.56
C ALA A 9 -28.01 -3.47 -8.68
N ILE A 10 -28.54 -3.51 -7.45
CA ILE A 10 -28.46 -4.70 -6.58
C ILE A 10 -29.26 -5.87 -7.18
N GLU A 11 -30.44 -5.61 -7.73
CA GLU A 11 -31.27 -6.63 -8.42
C GLU A 11 -30.58 -7.16 -9.69
N ALA A 12 -29.77 -6.33 -10.37
CA ALA A 12 -28.99 -6.69 -11.55
C ALA A 12 -27.66 -7.39 -11.25
N LEU A 13 -27.24 -7.53 -9.98
CA LEU A 13 -25.96 -8.16 -9.62
C LEU A 13 -25.68 -9.51 -10.30
N PRO A 14 -26.65 -10.45 -10.44
CA PRO A 14 -26.37 -11.72 -11.10
C PRO A 14 -25.85 -11.54 -12.54
N GLU A 15 -26.45 -10.61 -13.29
CA GLU A 15 -26.04 -10.29 -14.66
C GLU A 15 -24.70 -9.54 -14.68
N SER A 16 -24.54 -8.52 -13.83
CA SER A 16 -23.32 -7.73 -13.73
C SER A 16 -22.09 -8.58 -13.37
N ILE A 17 -22.25 -9.56 -12.47
CA ILE A 17 -21.18 -10.49 -12.10
C ILE A 17 -20.86 -11.43 -13.27
N ALA A 18 -21.88 -11.99 -13.93
CA ALA A 18 -21.70 -12.93 -15.03
C ALA A 18 -21.05 -12.28 -16.27
N GLN A 19 -21.32 -11.00 -16.52
CA GLN A 19 -20.75 -10.24 -17.64
C GLN A 19 -19.34 -9.68 -17.35
N ASN A 20 -18.84 -9.82 -16.11
CA ASN A 20 -17.53 -9.33 -15.70
C ASN A 20 -16.51 -10.48 -15.57
N PRO A 21 -15.58 -10.65 -16.54
CA PRO A 21 -14.61 -11.75 -16.51
C PRO A 21 -13.67 -11.69 -15.30
N THR A 22 -13.34 -10.49 -14.83
CA THR A 22 -12.49 -10.28 -13.65
C THR A 22 -13.17 -10.79 -12.38
N LEU A 23 -14.44 -10.44 -12.17
CA LEU A 23 -15.25 -10.94 -11.06
C LEU A 23 -15.45 -12.45 -11.14
N SER A 24 -15.75 -12.97 -12.33
CA SER A 24 -15.86 -14.42 -12.57
C SER A 24 -14.59 -15.17 -12.18
N ARG A 25 -13.42 -14.63 -12.54
CA ARG A 25 -12.12 -15.19 -12.13
C ARG A 25 -11.92 -15.09 -10.62
N LEU A 26 -12.09 -13.91 -10.02
CA LEU A 26 -11.86 -13.69 -8.59
C LEU A 26 -12.78 -14.56 -7.72
N GLY A 27 -14.05 -14.68 -8.12
CA GLY A 27 -15.09 -15.37 -7.36
C GLY A 27 -15.17 -16.87 -7.56
N ARG A 28 -14.47 -17.48 -8.53
CA ARG A 28 -14.66 -18.89 -8.95
C ARG A 28 -14.65 -19.98 -7.85
N HIS A 29 -14.12 -19.66 -6.66
CA HIS A 29 -14.09 -20.54 -5.49
C HIS A 29 -14.94 -20.04 -4.31
N CYS A 30 -15.63 -18.91 -4.47
CA CYS A 30 -16.44 -18.27 -3.44
C CYS A 30 -17.80 -18.98 -3.31
N THR A 31 -18.02 -19.60 -2.16
CA THR A 31 -19.34 -20.06 -1.73
C THR A 31 -19.64 -19.36 -0.41
N LEU A 32 -20.64 -18.49 -0.41
CA LEU A 32 -20.89 -17.53 0.68
C LEU A 32 -22.37 -17.19 0.80
N GLU A 33 -22.89 -17.20 2.02
CA GLU A 33 -24.18 -16.58 2.36
C GLU A 33 -23.94 -15.20 3.00
N LEU A 34 -24.14 -14.13 2.25
CA LEU A 34 -23.91 -12.74 2.67
C LEU A 34 -25.23 -12.05 2.97
N ARG A 35 -25.35 -11.49 4.18
CA ARG A 35 -26.39 -10.52 4.53
C ARG A 35 -25.85 -9.10 4.34
N TRP A 36 -26.39 -8.39 3.36
CA TRP A 36 -26.01 -7.00 3.09
C TRP A 36 -27.13 -6.05 3.50
N VAL A 37 -26.82 -5.07 4.34
CA VAL A 37 -27.82 -4.11 4.86
C VAL A 37 -27.47 -2.70 4.43
N VAL A 38 -28.41 -2.09 3.68
CA VAL A 38 -28.32 -0.74 3.12
C VAL A 38 -29.38 0.14 3.77
N GLY A 39 -29.01 0.85 4.84
CA GLY A 39 -29.99 1.55 5.67
C GLY A 39 -30.99 0.57 6.29
N ASP A 40 -32.27 0.67 5.92
CA ASP A 40 -33.34 -0.23 6.40
C ASP A 40 -33.61 -1.42 5.45
N ASP A 41 -32.97 -1.44 4.28
CA ASP A 41 -33.15 -2.50 3.28
C ASP A 41 -32.17 -3.66 3.53
N HIS A 42 -32.71 -4.86 3.68
CA HIS A 42 -31.93 -6.08 3.91
C HIS A 42 -31.90 -6.95 2.65
N PHE A 43 -30.71 -7.38 2.26
CA PHE A 43 -30.47 -8.30 1.16
C PHE A 43 -29.76 -9.55 1.67
N TYR A 44 -30.13 -10.71 1.13
CA TYR A 44 -29.46 -11.98 1.35
C TYR A 44 -28.98 -12.48 -0.01
N LEU A 45 -27.66 -12.55 -0.15
CA LEU A 45 -26.96 -12.96 -1.36
C LEU A 45 -26.36 -14.35 -1.14
N SER A 46 -26.72 -15.29 -2.01
CA SER A 46 -26.18 -16.66 -1.98
C SER A 46 -25.23 -16.85 -3.16
N PHE A 47 -23.95 -17.07 -2.87
CA PHE A 47 -22.92 -17.36 -3.86
C PHE A 47 -22.57 -18.85 -3.87
N GLN A 48 -22.43 -19.43 -5.06
CA GLN A 48 -21.90 -20.79 -5.26
C GLN A 48 -20.84 -20.75 -6.36
N SER A 49 -19.59 -21.06 -6.00
CA SER A 49 -18.45 -21.01 -6.93
C SER A 49 -18.36 -19.67 -7.71
N GLY A 50 -18.66 -18.56 -7.03
CA GLY A 50 -18.62 -17.21 -7.59
C GLY A 50 -19.88 -16.77 -8.32
N VAL A 51 -20.81 -17.69 -8.59
CA VAL A 51 -22.10 -17.37 -9.20
C VAL A 51 -23.08 -16.92 -8.12
N LEU A 52 -23.69 -15.76 -8.30
CA LEU A 52 -24.77 -15.27 -7.44
C LEU A 52 -26.08 -15.99 -7.81
N VAL A 53 -26.42 -17.04 -7.07
CA VAL A 53 -27.57 -17.93 -7.37
C VAL A 53 -28.89 -17.44 -6.80
N SER A 54 -28.87 -16.54 -5.80
CA SER A 54 -30.07 -15.96 -5.20
C SER A 54 -29.80 -14.55 -4.67
N VAL A 55 -30.77 -13.65 -4.88
CA VAL A 55 -30.86 -12.31 -4.29
C VAL A 55 -32.23 -12.17 -3.64
N GLU A 56 -32.30 -12.23 -2.32
CA GLU A 56 -33.56 -12.11 -1.57
C GLU A 56 -33.61 -10.78 -0.81
N ARG A 57 -34.66 -9.98 -1.03
CA ARG A 57 -34.88 -8.70 -0.34
C ARG A 57 -35.91 -8.79 0.78
N GLY A 58 -35.67 -8.02 1.84
CA GLY A 58 -36.57 -7.77 2.96
C GLY A 58 -36.16 -8.53 4.22
N VAL A 59 -36.67 -8.11 5.38
CA VAL A 59 -36.34 -8.75 6.67
C VAL A 59 -36.82 -10.19 6.67
N ARG A 60 -35.92 -11.16 6.84
CA ARG A 60 -36.24 -12.59 6.96
C ARG A 60 -35.84 -13.12 8.33
N ARG A 61 -36.84 -13.51 9.13
CA ARG A 61 -36.61 -14.16 10.44
C ARG A 61 -36.04 -15.56 10.20
N LEU A 62 -35.07 -15.97 11.00
CA LEU A 62 -34.39 -17.29 10.93
C LEU A 62 -33.67 -17.59 9.60
N ARG A 63 -33.48 -16.60 8.70
CA ARG A 63 -32.65 -16.79 7.51
C ARG A 63 -31.18 -16.90 7.93
N ARG A 64 -30.53 -17.99 7.51
CA ARG A 64 -29.10 -18.21 7.74
C ARG A 64 -28.27 -17.28 6.85
N TRP A 65 -27.19 -16.76 7.42
CA TRP A 65 -26.11 -16.05 6.75
C TRP A 65 -24.80 -16.38 7.48
N GLN A 66 -23.67 -16.27 6.78
CA GLN A 66 -22.33 -16.49 7.34
C GLN A 66 -21.67 -15.17 7.70
N LEU A 67 -21.83 -14.18 6.82
CA LEU A 67 -21.26 -12.84 6.95
C LEU A 67 -22.39 -11.81 6.87
N SER A 68 -22.33 -10.77 7.71
CA SER A 68 -23.14 -9.57 7.53
C SER A 68 -22.28 -8.33 7.37
N ILE A 69 -22.71 -7.43 6.48
CA ILE A 69 -22.11 -6.11 6.27
C ILE A 69 -23.23 -5.09 6.31
N GLU A 70 -23.20 -4.22 7.31
CA GLU A 70 -24.33 -3.34 7.65
C GLU A 70 -23.85 -1.90 7.79
N ALA A 71 -24.35 -0.99 6.96
CA ALA A 71 -24.04 0.44 7.08
C ALA A 71 -25.26 1.31 6.79
N SER A 72 -25.18 2.58 7.17
CA SER A 72 -26.24 3.56 6.87
C SER A 72 -26.39 3.75 5.36
N LEU A 73 -27.58 4.18 4.93
CA LEU A 73 -27.80 4.51 3.51
C LEU A 73 -26.82 5.59 3.04
N ALA A 74 -26.58 6.62 3.86
CA ALA A 74 -25.65 7.69 3.53
C ALA A 74 -24.21 7.17 3.32
N ALA A 75 -23.76 6.19 4.12
CA ALA A 75 -22.45 5.58 3.95
C ALA A 75 -22.33 4.80 2.63
N TRP A 76 -23.37 4.04 2.26
CA TRP A 76 -23.39 3.33 0.98
C TRP A 76 -23.48 4.27 -0.22
N GLU A 77 -24.28 5.34 -0.13
CA GLU A 77 -24.37 6.34 -1.19
C GLU A 77 -23.06 7.09 -1.40
N ALA A 78 -22.34 7.40 -0.32
CA ALA A 78 -20.99 7.96 -0.41
C ALA A 78 -20.00 6.94 -1.00
N PHE A 79 -20.09 5.67 -0.60
CA PHE A 79 -19.26 4.59 -1.12
C PHE A 79 -19.47 4.35 -2.64
N TRP A 80 -20.71 4.44 -3.12
CA TRP A 80 -21.06 4.30 -4.54
C TRP A 80 -20.88 5.58 -5.38
N SER A 81 -20.40 6.67 -4.78
CA SER A 81 -20.06 7.88 -5.53
C SER A 81 -19.02 7.59 -6.62
N PRO A 82 -19.11 8.19 -7.83
CA PRO A 82 -18.06 8.07 -8.86
C PRO A 82 -16.67 8.43 -8.35
N ARG A 83 -16.61 9.41 -7.45
CA ARG A 83 -15.43 9.85 -6.71
C ARG A 83 -15.80 9.93 -5.23
N PRO A 84 -15.68 8.83 -4.47
CA PRO A 84 -15.96 8.83 -3.04
C PRO A 84 -14.89 9.66 -2.33
N ALA A 85 -15.29 10.34 -1.25
CA ALA A 85 -14.33 11.00 -0.37
C ALA A 85 -13.44 9.96 0.34
N PRO A 86 -12.25 10.35 0.83
CA PRO A 86 -11.44 9.50 1.70
C PRO A 86 -12.26 8.88 2.84
N GLY A 87 -12.06 7.59 3.10
CA GLY A 87 -12.83 6.79 4.05
C GLY A 87 -14.04 6.07 3.44
N TYR A 88 -14.39 6.33 2.18
CA TYR A 88 -15.55 5.72 1.49
C TYR A 88 -15.16 4.97 0.21
N GLN A 89 -13.88 4.89 -0.13
CA GLN A 89 -13.43 4.33 -1.41
C GLN A 89 -13.39 2.79 -1.47
N ASP A 90 -13.33 2.13 -0.32
CA ASP A 90 -13.21 0.67 -0.18
C ASP A 90 -13.94 0.18 1.08
N LEU A 91 -14.28 -1.12 1.14
CA LEU A 91 -14.88 -1.73 2.32
C LEU A 91 -14.02 -1.51 3.58
N PHE A 92 -12.70 -1.61 3.48
CA PHE A 92 -11.81 -1.42 4.63
C PHE A 92 -11.56 0.05 4.94
N ALA A 93 -11.65 0.95 3.96
CA ALA A 93 -11.73 2.39 4.23
C ALA A 93 -12.97 2.72 5.07
N LEU A 94 -14.13 2.16 4.70
CA LEU A 94 -15.38 2.31 5.46
C LEU A 94 -15.23 1.77 6.89
N VAL A 95 -14.63 0.57 7.05
CA VAL A 95 -14.36 -0.04 8.37
C VAL A 95 -13.46 0.85 9.20
N SER A 96 -12.35 1.34 8.62
CA SER A 96 -11.40 2.23 9.29
C SER A 96 -12.05 3.54 9.74
N ALA A 97 -13.00 4.05 8.96
CA ALA A 97 -13.79 5.23 9.30
C ALA A 97 -14.97 4.94 10.27
N GLY A 98 -15.15 3.70 10.71
CA GLY A 98 -16.18 3.30 11.67
C GLY A 98 -17.59 3.26 11.11
N HIS A 99 -17.76 3.14 9.78
CA HIS A 99 -19.08 3.18 9.14
C HIS A 99 -19.85 1.85 9.16
N PRO A 100 -19.29 0.71 8.71
CA PRO A 100 -20.02 -0.54 8.64
C PRO A 100 -19.84 -1.35 9.93
N ARG A 101 -20.87 -2.10 10.30
CA ARG A 101 -20.78 -3.20 11.25
C ARG A 101 -20.61 -4.50 10.46
N LEU A 102 -19.51 -5.19 10.72
CA LEU A 102 -19.29 -6.55 10.24
C LEU A 102 -19.82 -7.54 11.29
N GLY A 103 -20.58 -8.53 10.86
CA GLY A 103 -21.12 -9.57 11.73
C GLY A 103 -20.90 -10.97 11.19
N GLY A 104 -20.94 -11.96 12.07
CA GLY A 104 -20.77 -13.37 11.72
C GLY A 104 -19.31 -13.80 11.64
N ASP A 105 -19.03 -14.75 10.75
CA ASP A 105 -17.69 -15.29 10.52
C ASP A 105 -16.96 -14.46 9.45
N ILE A 106 -15.81 -13.91 9.82
CA ILE A 106 -14.98 -13.12 8.92
C ILE A 106 -14.13 -13.98 7.98
N GLY A 107 -13.87 -15.25 8.32
CA GLY A 107 -13.06 -16.16 7.50
C GLY A 107 -13.51 -16.22 6.04
N PRO A 108 -14.80 -16.43 5.74
CA PRO A 108 -15.32 -16.37 4.38
C PRO A 108 -15.11 -15.04 3.66
N LEU A 109 -15.15 -13.90 4.37
CA LEU A 109 -14.78 -12.59 3.80
C LEU A 109 -13.31 -12.60 3.39
N LEU A 110 -12.41 -13.02 4.29
CA LEU A 110 -10.96 -12.97 4.04
C LEU A 110 -10.54 -13.90 2.91
N ALA A 111 -11.08 -15.11 2.88
CA ALA A 111 -10.80 -16.07 1.82
C ALA A 111 -11.21 -15.56 0.42
N ASN A 112 -12.18 -14.63 0.35
CA ASN A 112 -12.77 -14.10 -0.88
C ASN A 112 -12.71 -12.57 -0.95
N LEU A 113 -11.77 -11.94 -0.23
CA LEU A 113 -11.84 -10.52 0.10
C LEU A 113 -11.98 -9.63 -1.13
N ARG A 114 -11.14 -9.85 -2.14
CA ARG A 114 -11.18 -9.04 -3.35
C ARG A 114 -12.51 -9.19 -4.09
N PHE A 115 -13.03 -10.40 -4.20
CA PHE A 115 -14.31 -10.64 -4.86
C PHE A 115 -15.46 -9.92 -4.14
N VAL A 116 -15.54 -10.04 -2.81
CA VAL A 116 -16.61 -9.38 -2.03
C VAL A 116 -16.52 -7.86 -2.15
N LYS A 117 -15.33 -7.26 -2.05
CA LYS A 117 -15.12 -5.82 -2.23
C LYS A 117 -15.65 -5.32 -3.58
N GLU A 118 -15.31 -6.02 -4.66
CA GLU A 118 -15.72 -5.66 -6.02
C GLU A 118 -17.24 -5.83 -6.23
N VAL A 119 -17.85 -6.88 -5.66
CA VAL A 119 -19.31 -7.06 -5.72
C VAL A 119 -20.05 -5.93 -5.00
N LEU A 120 -19.59 -5.51 -3.83
CA LEU A 120 -20.19 -4.40 -3.08
C LEU A 120 -20.11 -3.08 -3.86
N GLN A 121 -19.10 -2.92 -4.72
CA GLN A 121 -18.88 -1.73 -5.53
C GLN A 121 -19.79 -1.66 -6.77
N LEU A 122 -20.33 -2.78 -7.26
CA LEU A 122 -21.11 -2.84 -8.51
C LEU A 122 -22.31 -1.87 -8.60
N PRO A 123 -23.01 -1.50 -7.51
CA PRO A 123 -24.06 -0.49 -7.60
C PRO A 123 -23.55 0.93 -7.87
N GLY A 124 -22.26 1.18 -7.65
CA GLY A 124 -21.58 2.45 -7.90
C GLY A 124 -20.84 2.47 -9.24
N GLU A 125 -20.55 3.67 -9.71
CA GLU A 125 -19.60 3.89 -10.80
C GLU A 125 -18.23 4.25 -10.21
N ARG A 126 -17.15 3.92 -10.93
CA ARG A 126 -15.80 4.40 -10.61
C ARG A 126 -15.19 4.97 -11.86
N THR A 127 -14.66 6.18 -11.78
CA THR A 127 -13.87 6.75 -12.86
C THR A 127 -12.44 6.26 -12.71
N SER A 128 -11.91 5.56 -13.72
CA SER A 128 -10.48 5.30 -13.84
C SER A 128 -10.00 5.79 -15.21
N VAL A 129 -8.77 6.26 -15.27
CA VAL A 129 -8.15 6.65 -16.54
C VAL A 129 -7.46 5.41 -17.14
N PRO A 130 -7.53 5.20 -18.47
CA PRO A 130 -6.69 4.21 -19.14
C PRO A 130 -5.22 4.45 -18.83
N GLY A 131 -4.44 3.39 -18.70
CA GLY A 131 -2.99 3.53 -18.54
C GLY A 131 -2.28 3.82 -19.86
N PRO A 132 -0.97 4.08 -19.82
CA PRO A 132 -0.17 4.41 -20.99
C PRO A 132 -0.10 3.25 -22.01
N GLU A 133 0.01 3.60 -23.30
CA GLU A 133 0.13 2.66 -24.43
C GLU A 133 1.53 2.02 -24.55
N ASP A 134 1.65 1.01 -25.42
CA ASP A 134 2.84 0.18 -25.64
C ASP A 134 4.15 0.99 -25.80
N GLY A 135 5.20 0.55 -25.11
CA GLY A 135 6.46 1.28 -24.96
C GLY A 135 7.70 0.59 -25.56
N ALA A 136 8.77 1.39 -25.68
CA ALA A 136 10.11 0.95 -26.03
C ALA A 136 10.81 0.20 -24.87
N GLU A 137 12.02 -0.32 -25.12
CA GLU A 137 12.87 -0.91 -24.09
C GLU A 137 13.15 0.09 -22.94
N GLU A 138 12.98 -0.37 -21.70
CA GLU A 138 13.17 0.46 -20.51
C GLU A 138 14.65 0.57 -20.12
N PRO A 139 15.11 1.71 -19.57
CA PRO A 139 16.52 1.94 -19.27
C PRO A 139 17.03 1.21 -18.00
N ILE A 140 16.21 0.36 -17.39
CA ILE A 140 16.45 -0.22 -16.07
C ILE A 140 17.51 -1.32 -16.15
N VAL A 141 18.54 -1.20 -15.32
CA VAL A 141 19.58 -2.22 -15.19
C VAL A 141 19.47 -2.92 -13.83
N GLY A 142 19.18 -4.22 -13.87
CA GLY A 142 19.14 -5.08 -12.69
C GLY A 142 20.48 -5.76 -12.38
N ARG A 143 20.87 -5.82 -11.11
CA ARG A 143 22.13 -6.44 -10.63
C ARG A 143 21.95 -7.10 -9.27
N TYR A 144 22.92 -7.93 -8.89
CA TYR A 144 22.99 -8.52 -7.56
C TYR A 144 24.12 -7.90 -6.75
N LEU A 145 23.87 -7.70 -5.46
CA LEU A 145 24.84 -7.24 -4.47
C LEU A 145 25.03 -8.34 -3.42
N ARG A 146 26.28 -8.56 -3.01
CA ARG A 146 26.59 -9.38 -1.84
C ARG A 146 27.07 -8.44 -0.75
N LEU A 147 26.45 -8.55 0.42
CA LEU A 147 26.74 -7.70 1.57
C LEU A 147 26.63 -8.51 2.86
N SER A 148 27.18 -7.97 3.94
CA SER A 148 27.06 -8.56 5.27
C SER A 148 26.27 -7.64 6.20
N VAL A 149 25.38 -8.22 7.01
CA VAL A 149 24.63 -7.53 8.07
C VAL A 149 24.67 -8.40 9.31
N ALA A 150 25.06 -7.82 10.45
CA ALA A 150 25.15 -8.54 11.73
C ALA A 150 25.94 -9.88 11.68
N GLY A 151 26.96 -9.97 10.82
CA GLY A 151 27.78 -11.17 10.65
C GLY A 151 27.23 -12.19 9.64
N GLU A 152 25.99 -12.03 9.18
CA GLU A 152 25.36 -12.87 8.17
C GLU A 152 25.54 -12.31 6.75
N ARG A 153 25.64 -13.20 5.76
CA ARG A 153 25.85 -12.82 4.35
C ARG A 153 24.55 -12.90 3.57
N TYR A 154 24.24 -11.83 2.85
CA TYR A 154 23.06 -11.71 2.02
C TYR A 154 23.43 -11.51 0.55
N ARG A 155 22.61 -12.06 -0.33
CA ARG A 155 22.61 -11.76 -1.76
C ARG A 155 21.30 -11.09 -2.10
N ILE A 156 21.36 -9.79 -2.34
CA ILE A 156 20.18 -9.00 -2.68
C ILE A 156 20.20 -8.59 -4.15
N TYR A 157 19.02 -8.40 -4.72
CA TYR A 157 18.83 -7.83 -6.03
C TYR A 157 18.56 -6.33 -5.92
N TYR A 158 19.04 -5.55 -6.88
CA TYR A 158 18.69 -4.15 -7.04
C TYR A 158 18.56 -3.78 -8.51
N GLU A 159 17.73 -2.78 -8.77
CA GLU A 159 17.52 -2.13 -10.06
C GLU A 159 18.01 -0.69 -9.97
N SER A 160 18.50 -0.16 -11.08
CA SER A 160 18.85 1.26 -11.15
C SER A 160 18.71 1.82 -12.56
N ALA A 161 18.41 3.11 -12.63
CA ALA A 161 18.38 3.90 -13.86
C ALA A 161 18.78 5.35 -13.57
N GLY A 162 19.24 6.05 -14.61
CA GLY A 162 19.68 7.43 -14.50
C GLY A 162 21.09 7.61 -13.94
N GLU A 163 21.48 8.87 -13.83
CA GLU A 163 22.80 9.32 -13.37
C GLU A 163 22.64 10.52 -12.42
N GLY A 164 23.70 10.87 -11.68
CA GLY A 164 23.71 12.02 -10.78
C GLY A 164 23.50 11.64 -9.30
N ILE A 165 22.69 12.42 -8.59
CA ILE A 165 22.50 12.28 -7.13
C ILE A 165 21.90 10.90 -6.83
N PRO A 166 22.52 10.06 -5.96
CA PRO A 166 21.95 8.77 -5.62
C PRO A 166 20.61 8.93 -4.89
N LEU A 167 19.54 8.35 -5.45
CA LEU A 167 18.23 8.25 -4.84
C LEU A 167 17.93 6.78 -4.55
N LEU A 168 18.12 6.37 -3.29
CA LEU A 168 17.88 5.02 -2.82
C LEU A 168 16.42 4.86 -2.38
N CYS A 169 15.70 3.95 -3.01
CA CYS A 169 14.26 3.74 -2.86
C CYS A 169 13.95 2.45 -2.08
N LEU A 170 13.08 2.55 -1.06
CA LEU A 170 12.71 1.46 -0.16
C LEU A 170 11.25 1.03 -0.38
N HIS A 171 11.03 -0.23 -0.76
CA HIS A 171 9.69 -0.74 -1.05
C HIS A 171 8.81 -0.89 0.19
N THR A 172 7.51 -1.04 -0.04
CA THR A 172 6.51 -1.32 0.99
C THR A 172 6.52 -2.79 1.42
N ALA A 173 5.81 -3.11 2.51
CA ALA A 173 5.67 -4.47 3.01
C ALA A 173 5.07 -5.44 1.97
N GLY A 174 5.64 -6.63 1.85
CA GLY A 174 5.24 -7.71 0.96
C GLY A 174 5.36 -7.39 -0.53
N SER A 175 6.08 -6.33 -0.89
CA SER A 175 6.34 -5.91 -2.27
C SER A 175 7.84 -5.87 -2.57
N HIS A 176 8.26 -5.22 -3.64
CA HIS A 176 9.66 -5.23 -4.08
C HIS A 176 10.00 -3.99 -4.93
N SER A 177 11.26 -3.89 -5.36
CA SER A 177 11.87 -2.74 -6.07
C SER A 177 11.07 -2.22 -7.26
N SER A 178 10.35 -3.07 -7.99
CA SER A 178 9.52 -2.66 -9.14
C SER A 178 8.43 -1.62 -8.81
N GLN A 179 8.07 -1.41 -7.54
CA GLN A 179 7.21 -0.28 -7.16
C GLN A 179 7.78 1.06 -7.64
N TYR A 180 9.11 1.17 -7.78
CA TYR A 180 9.80 2.38 -8.24
C TYR A 180 10.13 2.36 -9.75
N ARG A 181 9.60 1.40 -10.51
CA ARG A 181 9.82 1.28 -11.96
C ARG A 181 9.52 2.58 -12.70
N HIS A 182 8.36 3.19 -12.42
CA HIS A 182 7.95 4.42 -13.12
C HIS A 182 8.91 5.59 -12.87
N LEU A 183 9.45 5.72 -11.66
CA LEU A 183 10.51 6.70 -11.36
C LEU A 183 11.81 6.40 -12.11
N MET A 184 12.19 5.13 -12.23
CA MET A 184 13.37 4.72 -13.01
C MET A 184 13.19 4.91 -14.53
N CYS A 185 11.96 4.98 -15.02
CA CYS A 185 11.64 5.25 -16.43
C CYS A 185 11.39 6.73 -16.71
N ASP A 186 11.23 7.57 -15.68
CA ASP A 186 10.96 8.99 -15.83
C ASP A 186 12.25 9.77 -16.07
N ARG A 187 12.43 10.27 -17.30
CA ARG A 187 13.57 11.13 -17.66
C ARG A 187 13.63 12.42 -16.88
N ARG A 188 12.49 12.97 -16.46
CA ARG A 188 12.42 14.18 -15.64
C ARG A 188 13.10 13.98 -14.27
N VAL A 189 13.23 12.74 -13.82
CA VAL A 189 13.96 12.34 -12.60
C VAL A 189 15.37 11.85 -12.94
N THR A 190 15.47 10.90 -13.88
CA THR A 190 16.71 10.16 -14.16
C THR A 190 17.83 10.96 -14.83
N GLU A 191 17.53 12.17 -15.33
CA GLU A 191 18.53 13.12 -15.85
C GLU A 191 19.35 13.83 -14.74
N ARG A 192 18.88 13.78 -13.48
CA ARG A 192 19.54 14.41 -12.32
C ARG A 192 19.79 13.45 -11.17
N PHE A 193 18.97 12.42 -11.06
CA PHE A 193 19.05 11.43 -10.00
C PHE A 193 19.34 10.05 -10.57
N ARG A 194 20.27 9.35 -9.93
CA ARG A 194 20.42 7.91 -10.13
C ARG A 194 19.45 7.21 -9.18
N VAL A 195 18.32 6.77 -9.71
CA VAL A 195 17.30 6.03 -8.96
C VAL A 195 17.79 4.60 -8.76
N ILE A 196 17.77 4.12 -7.52
CA ILE A 196 18.24 2.79 -7.12
C ILE A 196 17.17 2.20 -6.21
N ALA A 197 16.57 1.07 -6.57
CA ALA A 197 15.63 0.35 -5.72
C ALA A 197 16.15 -1.07 -5.50
N PHE A 198 16.13 -1.57 -4.27
CA PHE A 198 16.58 -2.92 -3.96
C PHE A 198 15.49 -3.74 -3.31
N ASP A 199 15.57 -5.05 -3.49
CA ASP A 199 14.68 -6.01 -2.85
C ASP A 199 15.29 -6.41 -1.51
N LEU A 200 14.54 -6.29 -0.42
CA LEU A 200 14.94 -6.87 0.86
C LEU A 200 15.18 -8.38 0.72
N PRO A 201 16.03 -9.02 1.57
CA PRO A 201 16.05 -10.47 1.68
C PRO A 201 14.63 -11.01 1.78
N TRP A 202 14.35 -12.15 1.13
CA TRP A 202 13.02 -12.78 0.98
C TRP A 202 12.07 -12.12 -0.02
N HIS A 203 12.42 -10.98 -0.61
CA HIS A 203 11.52 -10.22 -1.48
C HIS A 203 11.96 -10.29 -2.94
N GLY A 204 10.99 -10.22 -3.86
CA GLY A 204 11.24 -10.09 -5.29
C GLY A 204 12.26 -11.09 -5.82
N LYS A 205 13.40 -10.58 -6.29
CA LYS A 205 14.51 -11.36 -6.84
C LYS A 205 15.66 -11.55 -5.84
N SER A 206 15.53 -11.09 -4.60
CA SER A 206 16.46 -11.33 -3.49
C SER A 206 16.17 -12.67 -2.82
N ASP A 207 17.23 -13.46 -2.60
CA ASP A 207 17.09 -14.73 -1.91
C ASP A 207 16.95 -14.51 -0.38
N PRO A 208 16.26 -15.40 0.35
CA PRO A 208 16.45 -15.54 1.79
C PRO A 208 17.93 -15.82 2.15
N PRO A 209 18.34 -15.64 3.42
CA PRO A 209 19.68 -16.03 3.86
C PRO A 209 19.93 -17.54 3.65
N VAL A 210 21.20 -17.95 3.67
CA VAL A 210 21.57 -19.37 3.63
C VAL A 210 20.95 -20.09 4.84
N ASP A 211 20.53 -21.35 4.66
CA ASP A 211 19.92 -22.19 5.69
C ASP A 211 18.60 -21.66 6.30
N TRP A 212 17.89 -20.80 5.56
CA TRP A 212 16.61 -20.21 5.98
C TRP A 212 15.48 -21.20 6.25
N GLN A 213 15.57 -22.46 5.79
CA GLN A 213 14.44 -23.40 5.78
C GLN A 213 13.90 -23.75 7.18
N SER A 214 14.67 -23.44 8.24
CA SER A 214 14.30 -23.65 9.64
C SER A 214 13.95 -22.36 10.37
N THR A 215 13.89 -21.22 9.67
CA THR A 215 13.63 -19.90 10.25
C THR A 215 12.45 -19.20 9.56
N SER A 216 11.69 -18.43 10.32
CA SER A 216 10.66 -17.55 9.79
C SER A 216 11.24 -16.16 9.57
N TYR A 217 10.79 -15.51 8.50
CA TYR A 217 11.15 -14.12 8.23
C TYR A 217 10.50 -13.19 9.25
N VAL A 218 11.32 -12.36 9.90
CA VAL A 218 10.88 -11.30 10.80
C VAL A 218 11.74 -10.09 10.51
N LEU A 219 11.12 -8.98 10.09
CA LEU A 219 11.83 -7.73 9.94
C LEU A 219 11.88 -6.99 11.29
N THR A 220 13.07 -6.51 11.64
CA THR A 220 13.31 -5.66 12.81
C THR A 220 13.90 -4.32 12.37
N SER A 221 13.70 -3.31 13.19
CA SER A 221 14.23 -1.96 13.04
C SER A 221 15.74 -1.96 12.93
N GLU A 222 16.42 -2.75 13.76
CA GLU A 222 17.89 -2.87 13.74
C GLU A 222 18.38 -3.53 12.45
N PHE A 223 17.75 -4.63 12.04
CA PHE A 223 18.13 -5.33 10.82
C PHE A 223 17.87 -4.48 9.57
N TYR A 224 16.70 -3.84 9.48
CA TYR A 224 16.33 -3.05 8.32
C TYR A 224 17.24 -1.83 8.16
N GLU A 225 17.50 -1.10 9.25
CA GLU A 225 18.45 0.02 9.28
C GLU A 225 19.86 -0.44 8.86
N SER A 226 20.38 -1.49 9.48
CA SER A 226 21.73 -1.99 9.20
C SER A 226 21.86 -2.44 7.75
N LEU A 227 20.82 -3.08 7.20
CA LEU A 227 20.79 -3.49 5.81
C LEU A 227 20.82 -2.30 4.85
N VAL A 228 20.01 -1.27 5.09
CA VAL A 228 20.01 -0.05 4.25
C VAL A 228 21.38 0.63 4.28
N LEU A 229 21.98 0.80 5.46
CA LEU A 229 23.32 1.37 5.58
C LEU A 229 24.39 0.50 4.90
N SER A 230 24.30 -0.83 5.01
CA SER A 230 25.17 -1.74 4.27
C SER A 230 25.02 -1.61 2.76
N VAL A 231 23.81 -1.35 2.23
CA VAL A 231 23.61 -1.07 0.80
C VAL A 231 24.27 0.24 0.40
N VAL A 232 24.09 1.31 1.19
CA VAL A 232 24.73 2.62 0.98
C VAL A 232 26.25 2.46 0.91
N ASP A 233 26.84 1.75 1.87
CA ASP A 233 28.29 1.55 1.96
C ASP A 233 28.82 0.66 0.84
N THR A 234 28.17 -0.47 0.56
CA THR A 234 28.64 -1.42 -0.46
C THR A 234 28.55 -0.83 -1.87
N LEU A 235 27.54 -0.01 -2.15
CA LEU A 235 27.41 0.73 -3.42
C LEU A 235 28.23 2.03 -3.44
N ASN A 236 28.91 2.38 -2.34
CA ASN A 236 29.69 3.61 -2.16
C ASN A 236 28.89 4.90 -2.43
N LEU A 237 27.61 4.93 -2.04
CA LEU A 237 26.74 6.08 -2.28
C LEU A 237 27.16 7.25 -1.38
N GLN A 238 27.59 8.35 -2.00
CA GLN A 238 28.02 9.55 -1.27
C GLN A 238 26.80 10.42 -0.97
N GLN A 239 26.46 10.56 0.32
CA GLN A 239 25.30 11.32 0.81
C GLN A 239 24.05 11.10 -0.06
N PRO A 240 23.51 9.87 -0.10
CA PRO A 240 22.33 9.58 -0.89
C PRO A 240 21.11 10.34 -0.35
N VAL A 241 20.13 10.55 -1.22
CA VAL A 241 18.74 10.76 -0.82
C VAL A 241 18.15 9.38 -0.57
N ILE A 242 17.44 9.19 0.54
CA ILE A 242 16.71 7.95 0.80
C ILE A 242 15.21 8.25 0.75
N MET A 243 14.52 7.62 -0.20
CA MET A 243 13.07 7.64 -0.32
C MET A 243 12.51 6.29 0.11
N GLY A 244 11.49 6.27 0.96
CA GLY A 244 10.84 5.03 1.35
C GLY A 244 9.34 5.20 1.46
N CYS A 245 8.59 4.10 1.26
CA CYS A 245 7.14 4.13 1.36
C CYS A 245 6.60 3.20 2.45
N SER A 246 5.59 3.64 3.21
CA SER A 246 4.96 2.83 4.26
C SER A 246 5.99 2.38 5.30
N MET A 247 6.28 1.07 5.40
CA MET A 247 7.44 0.54 6.13
C MET A 247 8.77 1.26 5.80
N GLY A 248 9.07 1.49 4.52
CA GLY A 248 10.25 2.25 4.13
C GLY A 248 10.14 3.73 4.54
N GLY A 249 8.93 4.30 4.45
CA GLY A 249 8.65 5.70 4.83
C GLY A 249 8.84 5.94 6.32
N ARG A 250 8.50 4.93 7.11
CA ARG A 250 8.75 4.85 8.53
C ARG A 250 10.25 4.74 8.84
N LEU A 251 10.98 3.86 8.15
CA LEU A 251 12.43 3.72 8.36
C LEU A 251 13.18 5.01 8.04
N VAL A 252 12.81 5.77 7.00
CA VAL A 252 13.55 6.99 6.64
C VAL A 252 13.47 8.07 7.72
N VAL A 253 12.38 8.12 8.50
CA VAL A 253 12.30 9.00 9.67
C VAL A 253 13.40 8.62 10.68
N LYS A 254 13.51 7.32 11.00
CA LYS A 254 14.56 6.81 11.89
C LYS A 254 15.97 7.12 11.35
N LEU A 255 16.19 6.92 10.05
CA LEU A 255 17.48 7.18 9.41
C LEU A 255 17.86 8.67 9.45
N ALA A 256 16.91 9.58 9.28
CA ALA A 256 17.18 11.02 9.37
C ALA A 256 17.59 11.45 10.78
N LEU A 257 16.97 10.87 11.80
CA LEU A 257 17.27 11.17 13.21
C LEU A 257 18.62 10.59 13.64
N ALA A 258 18.92 9.34 13.25
CA ALA A 258 20.11 8.63 13.69
C ALA A 258 21.34 8.85 12.80
N HIS A 259 21.13 9.06 11.49
CA HIS A 259 22.20 9.05 10.47
C HIS A 259 22.14 10.25 9.52
N GLY A 260 21.40 11.31 9.86
CA GLY A 260 21.19 12.46 8.97
C GLY A 260 22.47 13.08 8.40
N GLU A 261 23.59 13.06 9.14
CA GLU A 261 24.88 13.60 8.66
C GLU A 261 25.43 12.83 7.44
N ARG A 262 25.05 11.56 7.30
CA ARG A 262 25.45 10.70 6.18
C ARG A 262 24.53 10.84 4.97
N LEU A 263 23.43 11.60 5.09
CA LEU A 263 22.36 11.65 4.09
C LEU A 263 22.22 13.06 3.53
N ARG A 264 21.87 13.15 2.26
CA ARG A 264 21.57 14.44 1.64
C ARG A 264 20.18 14.93 2.00
N ALA A 265 19.22 14.02 2.06
CA ALA A 265 17.84 14.25 2.48
C ALA A 265 17.13 12.90 2.66
N VAL A 266 15.97 12.92 3.30
CA VAL A 266 15.03 11.79 3.27
C VAL A 266 13.66 12.20 2.74
N ILE A 267 13.00 11.27 2.05
CA ILE A 267 11.63 11.42 1.56
C ILE A 267 10.80 10.23 2.06
N GLY A 268 9.94 10.47 3.06
CA GLY A 268 9.01 9.47 3.58
C GLY A 268 7.67 9.56 2.88
N LEU A 269 7.37 8.59 2.02
CA LEU A 269 6.04 8.39 1.44
C LEU A 269 5.21 7.58 2.43
N GLU A 270 4.03 8.06 2.78
CA GLU A 270 3.14 7.40 3.75
C GLU A 270 3.88 7.10 5.07
N GLY A 271 4.78 8.02 5.43
CA GLY A 271 5.76 7.86 6.50
C GLY A 271 5.32 8.55 7.78
N SER A 272 5.41 7.83 8.89
CA SER A 272 5.22 8.34 10.25
C SER A 272 6.13 7.60 11.23
N ASP A 273 6.45 8.24 12.36
CA ASP A 273 7.15 7.58 13.47
C ASP A 273 6.22 6.62 14.25
N HIS A 274 4.91 6.76 14.07
CA HIS A 274 3.87 5.99 14.75
C HIS A 274 2.71 5.63 13.81
N PRO A 275 2.63 4.37 13.36
CA PRO A 275 1.50 3.90 12.58
C PRO A 275 0.30 3.63 13.47
N SER A 276 -0.90 3.78 12.92
CA SER A 276 -2.15 3.45 13.59
C SER A 276 -2.85 2.32 12.84
N PRO A 277 -2.58 1.05 13.18
CA PRO A 277 -3.26 -0.05 12.52
C PRO A 277 -4.76 0.00 12.84
N TRP A 278 -5.59 0.01 11.79
CA TRP A 278 -7.06 0.00 11.92
C TRP A 278 -7.65 -1.39 12.24
N TYR A 279 -6.80 -2.42 12.35
CA TYR A 279 -7.16 -3.79 12.73
C TYR A 279 -6.13 -4.42 13.68
N ASP A 280 -6.60 -5.30 14.55
CA ASP A 280 -5.83 -5.98 15.60
C ASP A 280 -4.73 -6.89 15.05
N ASP A 281 -3.65 -7.06 15.83
CA ASP A 281 -2.45 -7.81 15.43
C ASP A 281 -2.65 -9.31 15.30
N SER A 282 -3.67 -9.89 15.97
CA SER A 282 -4.02 -11.30 15.83
C SER A 282 -4.38 -11.71 14.40
N TRP A 283 -4.65 -10.74 13.52
CA TRP A 283 -4.90 -10.98 12.10
C TRP A 283 -3.69 -11.52 11.36
N LEU A 284 -2.48 -11.12 11.76
CA LEU A 284 -1.24 -11.53 11.08
C LEU A 284 -0.94 -13.02 11.23
N GLU A 285 -1.53 -13.69 12.22
CA GLU A 285 -1.38 -15.12 12.45
C GLU A 285 -2.34 -15.98 11.60
N ARG A 286 -3.19 -15.34 10.79
CA ARG A 286 -4.14 -16.07 9.96
C ARG A 286 -3.47 -16.62 8.70
N GLU A 287 -3.90 -17.82 8.30
CA GLU A 287 -3.40 -18.51 7.09
C GLU A 287 -3.60 -17.70 5.81
N GLU A 288 -4.59 -16.80 5.74
CA GLU A 288 -4.78 -15.95 4.56
C GLU A 288 -3.59 -15.03 4.28
N PHE A 289 -2.83 -14.60 5.31
CA PHE A 289 -1.60 -13.80 5.13
C PHE A 289 -0.45 -14.57 4.46
N LEU A 290 -0.58 -15.89 4.32
CA LEU A 290 0.37 -16.70 3.53
C LEU A 290 0.15 -16.54 2.02
N ARG A 291 -0.97 -15.93 1.61
CA ARG A 291 -1.36 -15.82 0.20
C ARG A 291 -1.12 -14.39 -0.31
N GLY A 292 -0.30 -14.25 -1.34
CA GLY A 292 -0.06 -12.97 -2.00
C GLY A 292 -1.35 -12.34 -2.58
N ASP A 293 -2.31 -13.15 -3.05
CA ASP A 293 -3.58 -12.65 -3.58
C ASP A 293 -4.47 -12.03 -2.49
N PHE A 294 -4.42 -12.56 -1.27
CA PHE A 294 -5.04 -11.95 -0.10
C PHE A 294 -4.34 -10.65 0.30
N CYS A 295 -3.01 -10.62 0.33
CA CYS A 295 -2.25 -9.39 0.61
C CYS A 295 -2.59 -8.29 -0.40
N ALA A 296 -2.67 -8.62 -1.69
CA ALA A 296 -3.13 -7.70 -2.73
C ALA A 296 -4.58 -7.21 -2.49
N ALA A 297 -5.48 -8.10 -2.07
CA ALA A 297 -6.86 -7.74 -1.73
C ALA A 297 -6.94 -6.80 -0.52
N LEU A 298 -6.11 -7.05 0.50
CA LEU A 298 -6.02 -6.26 1.72
C LEU A 298 -5.62 -4.82 1.40
N VAL A 299 -4.53 -4.64 0.65
CA VAL A 299 -3.98 -3.32 0.32
C VAL A 299 -4.73 -2.59 -0.78
N SER A 300 -5.58 -3.27 -1.56
CA SER A 300 -6.22 -2.66 -2.73
C SER A 300 -7.08 -1.43 -2.48
N GLY A 301 -7.63 -1.31 -1.28
CA GLY A 301 -8.44 -0.16 -0.88
C GLY A 301 -7.61 1.08 -0.55
N LEU A 302 -6.30 0.91 -0.29
CA LEU A 302 -5.40 2.00 0.08
C LEU A 302 -5.07 2.93 -1.09
N MET A 303 -5.41 2.54 -2.32
CA MET A 303 -5.21 3.35 -3.52
C MET A 303 -6.38 4.32 -3.73
N ALA A 304 -6.10 5.51 -4.25
CA ALA A 304 -7.15 6.46 -4.61
C ALA A 304 -8.09 5.84 -5.67
N PRO A 305 -9.41 6.09 -5.63
CA PRO A 305 -10.37 5.47 -6.55
C PRO A 305 -10.15 5.86 -8.02
N GLN A 306 -9.57 7.04 -8.27
CA GLN A 306 -9.24 7.59 -9.58
C GLN A 306 -7.90 7.11 -10.15
N SER A 307 -7.09 6.38 -9.39
CA SER A 307 -5.79 5.85 -9.87
C SER A 307 -5.98 5.05 -11.16
N PRO A 308 -5.16 5.28 -12.21
CA PRO A 308 -5.25 4.59 -13.49
C PRO A 308 -5.36 3.07 -13.35
N SER A 309 -6.23 2.46 -14.17
CA SER A 309 -6.56 1.04 -14.02
C SER A 309 -5.35 0.12 -14.21
N GLN A 310 -4.50 0.43 -15.20
CA GLN A 310 -3.28 -0.35 -15.48
C GLN A 310 -2.32 -0.29 -14.29
N SER A 311 -2.00 0.92 -13.81
CA SER A 311 -1.16 1.15 -12.63
C SER A 311 -1.70 0.44 -11.40
N ARG A 312 -3.01 0.46 -11.17
CA ARG A 312 -3.65 -0.31 -10.10
C ARG A 312 -3.36 -1.80 -10.20
N TRP A 313 -3.57 -2.40 -11.37
CA TRP A 313 -3.32 -3.83 -11.54
C TRP A 313 -1.83 -4.18 -11.48
N GLU A 314 -0.94 -3.30 -11.95
CA GLU A 314 0.51 -3.42 -11.82
C GLU A 314 0.92 -3.42 -10.33
N THR A 315 0.50 -2.41 -9.56
CA THR A 315 0.77 -2.33 -8.11
C THR A 315 0.27 -3.57 -7.38
N LEU A 316 -0.97 -4.02 -7.65
CA LEU A 316 -1.54 -5.21 -7.00
C LEU A 316 -0.81 -6.49 -7.39
N TRP A 317 -0.30 -6.58 -8.61
CA TRP A 317 0.48 -7.73 -9.06
C TRP A 317 1.79 -7.88 -8.28
N HIS A 318 2.41 -6.77 -7.83
CA HIS A 318 3.59 -6.85 -6.97
C HIS A 318 3.29 -7.60 -5.64
N TYR A 319 2.12 -7.36 -5.03
CA TYR A 319 1.70 -8.09 -3.83
C TYR A 319 1.32 -9.54 -4.09
N CYS A 320 0.73 -9.84 -5.25
CA CYS A 320 0.43 -11.21 -5.65
C CYS A 320 1.68 -12.10 -5.75
N GLN A 321 2.85 -11.50 -5.99
CA GLN A 321 4.14 -12.18 -6.10
C GLN A 321 4.83 -12.37 -4.74
N SER A 322 4.26 -11.85 -3.64
CA SER A 322 4.83 -11.98 -2.30
C SER A 322 4.94 -13.44 -1.89
N GLY A 323 6.09 -13.80 -1.32
CA GLY A 323 6.30 -15.13 -0.74
C GLY A 323 5.42 -15.34 0.50
N PRO A 324 5.14 -16.61 0.87
CA PRO A 324 4.46 -16.91 2.13
C PRO A 324 5.20 -16.28 3.32
N GLU A 325 4.45 -15.77 4.29
CA GLU A 325 4.96 -15.11 5.52
C GLU A 325 5.75 -13.80 5.32
N VAL A 326 6.09 -13.41 4.09
CA VAL A 326 6.91 -12.20 3.83
C VAL A 326 6.20 -10.94 4.31
N PHE A 327 4.95 -10.73 3.87
CA PHE A 327 4.13 -9.60 4.32
C PHE A 327 3.95 -9.59 5.85
N LYS A 328 3.78 -10.76 6.47
CA LYS A 328 3.69 -10.91 7.93
C LYS A 328 4.97 -10.47 8.62
N GLY A 329 6.13 -10.93 8.13
CA GLY A 329 7.44 -10.58 8.67
C GLY A 329 7.73 -9.08 8.59
N ASP A 330 7.33 -8.41 7.51
CA ASP A 330 7.42 -6.94 7.38
C ASP A 330 6.52 -6.21 8.37
N MET A 331 5.31 -6.73 8.59
CA MET A 331 4.37 -6.15 9.54
C MET A 331 4.89 -6.19 10.98
N ASN A 332 5.81 -7.10 11.32
CA ASN A 332 6.48 -7.07 12.63
C ASN A 332 7.24 -5.75 12.85
N PHE A 333 8.04 -5.32 11.87
CA PHE A 333 8.71 -4.02 11.94
C PHE A 333 7.69 -2.87 11.90
N TYR A 334 6.73 -2.94 10.98
CA TYR A 334 5.78 -1.85 10.83
C TYR A 334 4.89 -1.65 12.06
N ARG A 335 4.65 -2.66 12.91
CA ARG A 335 3.72 -2.55 14.05
C ARG A 335 4.39 -2.67 15.41
N THR A 336 5.23 -3.68 15.58
CA THR A 336 5.62 -4.17 16.91
C THR A 336 7.01 -3.67 17.31
N ASP A 337 7.99 -3.76 16.42
CA ASP A 337 9.43 -3.60 16.74
C ASP A 337 9.91 -2.15 16.77
N SER A 338 9.02 -1.21 17.05
CA SER A 338 9.12 0.13 16.47
C SER A 338 9.01 1.28 17.45
N GLU A 339 9.32 1.00 18.72
CA GLU A 339 9.44 2.03 19.76
C GLU A 339 10.71 2.87 19.55
N TYR A 340 10.68 3.77 18.56
CA TYR A 340 11.55 4.95 18.49
C TYR A 340 10.72 6.24 18.48
N ARG A 341 9.48 6.14 18.96
CA ARG A 341 8.56 7.24 19.14
C ARG A 341 9.17 8.28 20.08
N ALA A 342 9.29 9.51 19.60
CA ALA A 342 9.48 10.66 20.46
C ALA A 342 8.26 10.81 21.39
N ALA A 343 8.46 11.13 22.66
CA ALA A 343 7.36 11.33 23.59
C ALA A 343 6.42 12.44 23.08
N PRO A 344 5.12 12.41 23.38
CA PRO A 344 4.21 13.50 23.01
C PRO A 344 4.76 14.88 23.44
N GLY A 345 4.94 15.79 22.49
CA GLY A 345 5.52 17.12 22.73
C GLY A 345 7.05 17.18 22.74
N GLU A 346 7.75 16.07 22.54
CA GLU A 346 9.20 16.04 22.35
C GLU A 346 9.55 16.46 20.91
N SER A 347 10.48 17.40 20.80
CA SER A 347 11.08 17.77 19.53
C SER A 347 12.37 16.99 19.31
N VAL A 348 12.53 16.42 18.13
CA VAL A 348 13.71 15.65 17.72
C VAL A 348 14.42 16.34 16.57
N SER A 349 15.74 16.26 16.52
CA SER A 349 16.54 16.93 15.49
C SER A 349 16.99 15.94 14.42
N ALA A 350 16.93 16.35 13.15
CA ALA A 350 17.54 15.65 12.02
C ALA A 350 18.64 16.54 11.42
N ALA A 351 19.79 15.96 11.08
CA ALA A 351 20.90 16.70 10.47
C ALA A 351 20.75 16.91 8.96
N CYS A 352 19.77 16.25 8.33
CA CYS A 352 19.43 16.41 6.91
C CYS A 352 17.98 16.91 6.74
N PRO A 353 17.63 17.50 5.59
CA PRO A 353 16.25 17.81 5.24
C PRO A 353 15.34 16.57 5.26
N VAL A 354 14.15 16.74 5.83
CA VAL A 354 13.12 15.69 5.95
C VAL A 354 11.86 16.13 5.21
N TYR A 355 11.44 15.35 4.22
CA TYR A 355 10.18 15.55 3.51
C TYR A 355 9.28 14.35 3.78
N LEU A 356 8.09 14.57 4.32
CA LEU A 356 7.09 13.54 4.53
C LEU A 356 5.87 13.84 3.66
N MET A 357 5.46 12.87 2.85
CA MET A 357 4.43 13.02 1.84
C MET A 357 3.41 11.90 2.00
N THR A 358 2.13 12.22 2.08
CA THR A 358 1.08 11.21 2.32
C THR A 358 -0.14 11.45 1.45
N GLY A 359 -0.65 10.40 0.81
CA GLY A 359 -1.87 10.45 0.00
C GLY A 359 -3.12 10.69 0.85
N GLU A 360 -4.04 11.54 0.38
CA GLU A 360 -5.29 11.82 1.11
C GLU A 360 -6.18 10.58 1.32
N TYR A 361 -6.06 9.57 0.46
CA TYR A 361 -6.82 8.32 0.54
C TYR A 361 -6.17 7.25 1.41
N ASP A 362 -4.98 7.50 1.97
CA ASP A 362 -4.31 6.54 2.84
C ASP A 362 -4.97 6.48 4.23
N TYR A 363 -5.53 5.32 4.57
CA TYR A 363 -6.08 5.00 5.89
C TYR A 363 -5.18 4.05 6.69
N SER A 364 -4.00 3.69 6.19
CA SER A 364 -2.96 2.95 6.91
C SER A 364 -1.99 3.88 7.62
N CYS A 365 -1.54 4.94 6.94
CA CYS A 365 -0.79 6.04 7.52
C CYS A 365 -1.54 7.34 7.19
N THR A 366 -2.43 7.77 8.08
CA THR A 366 -3.31 8.90 7.75
C THR A 366 -2.49 10.20 7.57
N PRO A 367 -2.98 11.15 6.74
CA PRO A 367 -2.33 12.45 6.58
C PRO A 367 -2.02 13.15 7.92
N GLU A 368 -2.89 13.00 8.92
CA GLU A 368 -2.70 13.56 10.26
C GLU A 368 -1.44 13.00 10.95
N LEU A 369 -1.20 11.68 10.88
CA LEU A 369 -0.01 11.06 11.49
C LEU A 369 1.29 11.58 10.88
N THR A 370 1.30 11.79 9.56
CA THR A 370 2.43 12.37 8.85
C THR A 370 2.67 13.83 9.24
N VAL A 371 1.61 14.63 9.33
CA VAL A 371 1.70 16.03 9.80
C VAL A 371 2.22 16.07 11.23
N GLU A 372 1.67 15.27 12.14
CA GLU A 372 2.12 15.18 13.53
C GLU A 372 3.60 14.76 13.63
N THR A 373 4.06 13.85 12.79
CA THR A 373 5.47 13.43 12.75
C THR A 373 6.36 14.58 12.29
N ALA A 374 5.97 15.30 11.23
CA ALA A 374 6.74 16.43 10.71
C ALA A 374 6.83 17.58 11.73
N GLU A 375 5.76 17.87 12.47
CA GLU A 375 5.74 18.91 13.50
C GLU A 375 6.76 18.67 14.63
N ARG A 376 7.13 17.42 14.89
CA ARG A 376 8.16 17.05 15.89
C ARG A 376 9.59 17.30 15.40
N ILE A 377 9.81 17.38 14.09
CA ILE A 377 11.14 17.50 13.48
C ILE A 377 11.30 18.94 12.93
N PRO A 378 12.04 19.83 13.61
CA PRO A 378 12.23 21.20 13.15
C PRO A 378 12.82 21.23 11.73
N GLY A 379 12.13 21.92 10.82
CA GLY A 379 12.53 22.04 9.42
C GLY A 379 12.02 20.92 8.50
N ALA A 380 11.33 19.90 9.03
CA ALA A 380 10.65 18.93 8.19
C ALA A 380 9.47 19.56 7.44
N LYS A 381 9.16 19.02 6.26
CA LYS A 381 8.00 19.44 5.43
C LYS A 381 7.01 18.30 5.31
N ALA A 382 5.76 18.54 5.69
CA ALA A 382 4.64 17.65 5.43
C ALA A 382 3.88 18.07 4.16
N ILE A 383 3.58 17.11 3.27
CA ILE A 383 2.86 17.33 2.02
C ILE A 383 1.72 16.31 1.93
N VAL A 384 0.47 16.78 1.97
CA VAL A 384 -0.69 15.92 1.71
C VAL A 384 -0.98 15.91 0.21
N MET A 385 -0.83 14.75 -0.41
CA MET A 385 -1.01 14.56 -1.85
C MET A 385 -2.48 14.29 -2.15
N GLN A 386 -3.15 15.26 -2.77
CA GLN A 386 -4.54 15.13 -3.18
C GLN A 386 -4.66 14.13 -4.32
N GLU A 387 -5.77 13.42 -4.38
CA GLU A 387 -6.09 12.41 -5.37
C GLU A 387 -5.14 11.20 -5.41
N LEU A 388 -4.31 11.03 -4.38
CA LEU A 388 -3.39 9.90 -4.19
C LEU A 388 -3.72 9.12 -2.92
N GLY A 389 -3.36 7.85 -2.90
CA GLY A 389 -3.46 6.97 -1.75
C GLY A 389 -2.07 6.52 -1.30
N HIS A 390 -1.97 5.27 -0.87
CA HIS A 390 -0.79 4.74 -0.17
C HIS A 390 0.38 4.35 -1.08
N PHE A 391 0.23 4.37 -2.41
CA PHE A 391 1.26 3.88 -3.34
C PHE A 391 1.59 4.90 -4.42
N PRO A 392 1.84 6.18 -4.07
CA PRO A 392 1.84 7.28 -5.02
C PRO A 392 2.80 7.03 -6.21
N MET A 393 3.97 6.44 -5.94
CA MET A 393 4.98 6.14 -6.95
C MET A 393 4.57 5.11 -8.02
N SER A 394 3.55 4.29 -7.74
CA SER A 394 3.11 3.21 -8.65
C SER A 394 1.64 3.30 -9.01
N GLU A 395 0.79 3.90 -8.17
CA GLU A 395 -0.63 3.99 -8.46
C GLU A 395 -0.99 5.06 -9.47
N ASN A 396 -0.29 6.20 -9.42
CA ASN A 396 -0.47 7.30 -10.36
C ASN A 396 0.84 8.10 -10.47
N PRO A 397 1.83 7.57 -11.21
CA PRO A 397 3.17 8.13 -11.28
C PRO A 397 3.23 9.57 -11.81
N GLU A 398 2.36 9.92 -12.76
CA GLU A 398 2.31 11.28 -13.31
C GLU A 398 1.86 12.29 -12.25
N LEU A 399 0.76 12.01 -11.54
CA LEU A 399 0.30 12.88 -10.47
C LEU A 399 1.30 12.93 -9.30
N PHE A 400 1.95 11.80 -8.98
CA PHE A 400 2.99 11.78 -7.97
C PHE A 400 4.19 12.66 -8.35
N TYR A 401 4.60 12.68 -9.63
CA TYR A 401 5.68 13.54 -10.09
C TYR A 401 5.39 15.03 -9.83
N ASP A 402 4.15 15.48 -10.00
CA ASP A 402 3.76 16.88 -9.74
C ASP A 402 4.04 17.30 -8.28
N TYR A 403 3.89 16.37 -7.33
CA TYR A 403 4.22 16.59 -5.92
C TYR A 403 5.71 16.39 -5.61
N LEU A 404 6.36 15.44 -6.29
CA LEU A 404 7.75 15.08 -6.04
C LEU A 404 8.74 16.09 -6.64
N ALA A 405 8.43 16.66 -7.80
CA ALA A 405 9.35 17.53 -8.55
C ALA A 405 9.84 18.75 -7.75
N PRO A 406 8.99 19.49 -7.00
CA PRO A 406 9.45 20.58 -6.14
C PRO A 406 10.45 20.10 -5.07
N VAL A 407 10.20 18.95 -4.45
CA VAL A 407 11.07 18.35 -3.42
C VAL A 407 12.43 17.99 -4.01
N LEU A 408 12.45 17.31 -5.16
CA LEU A 408 13.69 16.98 -5.85
C LEU A 408 14.47 18.22 -6.27
N GLY A 409 13.78 19.27 -6.75
CA GLY A 409 14.42 20.53 -7.13
C GLY A 409 15.10 21.26 -5.97
N GLU A 410 14.53 21.21 -4.76
CA GLU A 410 15.17 21.76 -3.56
C GLU A 410 16.41 20.97 -3.15
N ILE A 411 16.35 19.65 -3.24
CA ILE A 411 17.46 18.75 -2.93
C ILE A 411 18.61 18.92 -3.93
N ASP A 412 18.30 19.06 -5.22
CA ASP A 412 19.28 19.32 -6.28
C ASP A 412 19.95 20.68 -6.08
N SER A 413 19.18 21.73 -5.80
CA SER A 413 19.71 23.09 -5.57
C SER A 413 20.60 23.20 -4.33
N ALA A 414 20.48 22.27 -3.37
CA ALA A 414 21.39 22.19 -2.22
C ALA A 414 22.76 21.60 -2.62
N ALA A 415 22.83 20.83 -3.71
CA ALA A 415 24.08 20.27 -4.26
C ALA A 415 25.05 21.35 -4.73
N ASP A 416 24.53 22.36 -5.42
CA ASP A 416 25.34 23.39 -6.07
C ASP A 416 25.96 24.41 -5.10
N ARG A 417 25.63 24.32 -3.80
CA ARG A 417 26.04 25.27 -2.75
C ARG A 417 27.11 24.74 -1.78
N GLY A 418 27.49 23.47 -1.87
CA GLY A 418 28.57 22.85 -1.10
C GLY A 418 29.74 22.49 -1.99
#